data_AF-W2TWG2-F1
#
_entry.id   AF-W2TWG2-F1
#
_cell.length_a   1.000
_cell.length_b   1.000
_cell.length_c   1.000
_cell.angle_alpha   90.00
_cell.angle_beta   90.00
_cell.angle_gamma   90.00
#
_symmetry.space_group_name_H-M   'P 1'
#
loop_
_entity.id
_entity.type
_entity.pdbx_description
1 polymer ?
#
loop_
_entity_poly.entity_id
_entity_poly.type
_entity_poly.pdbx_seq_one_letter_code
_entity_poly.pdbx_strand_id
1 'polypeptide(L)'
;MAVKWERHATVYCSIVDGSLMDVGDTFTDDELIPFLPLLTTYLVDPSPCASKTFLSKICSLAMETNFMPFFSLDYYYVEKNIVSCRTEGSDGFDSLDPSQKLTTLCRTLQKSSSVIHEDWLLPCLCEENIQELGWMLSLILLNMPNIITVDHLVSKLLCFKDGPDLLTQTVANVSELYLPLVSHLLEMAPTDQVISAARLTTITNLVALNPPLSHSILSRMAETRKDCMFATRIVCERLGDKAPHLLKACHFLRTHLMDRKGLVSTLIGKSAAKHTAAVVLNRLLSMIGAALTSQSAEPLTDLLLSMICLYHRCGLKLPPSDLTTITTFMCRRHIESDAHLTAALAALIATPTLTLSMSVPVALSYQVEPHISSWLEWMRTETETSRRPVLARDILYVGLGIVGSRSDAICAYFAETLRLQKVLVHQRQLDQWKTLFVNSCLTEADLTVRCATLPITHSLSTSSGNRLPIHAMAELMSANAFTKHNVDISSWMEKQLVELALPIHPHLPDLTIRFANEAAQKNVAGLSPQFVEVMTKLSRYLVPK
;
A
#
# COMPACT_ATOMS: atom_id res chain seq x y z
N MET A 1 20.61 25.19 5.92
CA MET A 1 20.34 24.14 4.90
C MET A 1 19.62 23.01 5.61
N ALA A 2 18.46 22.55 5.12
CA ALA A 2 17.73 21.46 5.77
C ALA A 2 18.54 20.15 5.72
N VAL A 3 18.71 19.49 6.87
CA VAL A 3 19.49 18.26 7.01
C VAL A 3 18.76 17.11 6.32
N LYS A 4 19.46 16.34 5.48
CA LYS A 4 18.88 15.15 4.81
C LYS A 4 19.02 13.92 5.69
N TRP A 5 18.12 13.77 6.67
CA TRP A 5 18.11 12.67 7.64
C TRP A 5 18.10 11.25 7.05
N GLU A 6 17.66 11.09 5.81
CA GLU A 6 17.75 9.83 5.05
C GLU A 6 19.19 9.30 4.93
N ARG A 7 20.20 10.19 4.86
CA ARG A 7 21.62 9.81 4.79
C ARG A 7 22.18 9.37 6.14
N HIS A 8 21.58 9.83 7.22
CA HIS A 8 22.00 9.53 8.59
C HIS A 8 21.29 8.30 9.18
N ALA A 9 20.32 7.73 8.44
CA ALA A 9 19.52 6.61 8.90
C ALA A 9 20.33 5.35 9.20
N THR A 10 21.36 5.06 8.40
CA THR A 10 22.25 3.90 8.59
C THR A 10 23.08 4.04 9.86
N VAL A 11 23.63 5.23 10.11
CA VAL A 11 24.37 5.55 11.34
C VAL A 11 23.44 5.40 12.55
N TYR A 12 22.26 6.01 12.53
CA TYR A 12 21.28 5.90 13.61
C TYR A 12 20.84 4.46 13.87
N CYS A 13 20.55 3.69 12.81
CA CYS A 13 20.19 2.28 12.98
C CYS A 13 21.33 1.48 13.62
N SER A 14 22.59 1.73 13.22
CA SER A 14 23.76 1.07 13.81
C SER A 14 23.99 1.44 15.28
N ILE A 15 23.59 2.64 15.69
CA ILE A 15 23.58 3.07 17.10
C ILE A 15 22.52 2.28 17.87
N VAL A 16 21.30 2.19 17.34
CA VAL A 16 20.16 1.55 18.01
C VAL A 16 20.30 0.04 18.11
N ASP A 17 20.86 -0.62 17.09
CA ASP A 17 21.06 -2.07 17.07
C ASP A 17 22.40 -2.51 17.70
N GLY A 18 23.26 -1.55 18.06
CA GLY A 18 24.56 -1.78 18.71
C GLY A 18 25.69 -2.19 17.76
N SER A 19 25.47 -2.20 16.44
CA SER A 19 26.47 -2.58 15.43
C SER A 19 27.45 -1.46 15.04
N LEU A 20 27.28 -0.24 15.58
CA LEU A 20 28.08 0.94 15.22
C LEU A 20 29.60 0.67 15.21
N MET A 21 30.12 -0.08 16.18
CA MET A 21 31.56 -0.32 16.29
C MET A 21 32.12 -1.26 15.20
N ASP A 22 31.26 -2.06 14.58
CA ASP A 22 31.62 -3.01 13.52
C ASP A 22 31.62 -2.34 12.14
N VAL A 23 30.69 -1.42 11.91
CA VAL A 23 30.48 -0.76 10.60
C VAL A 23 30.93 0.70 10.56
N GLY A 24 31.34 1.26 11.71
CA GLY A 24 31.66 2.68 11.88
C GLY A 24 32.69 3.23 10.90
N ASP A 25 33.70 2.41 10.55
CA ASP A 25 34.76 2.79 9.60
C ASP A 25 34.23 3.07 8.18
N THR A 26 33.04 2.56 7.83
CA THR A 26 32.43 2.72 6.49
C THR A 26 31.68 4.03 6.30
N PHE A 27 31.34 4.73 7.40
CA PHE A 27 30.59 5.98 7.35
C PHE A 27 31.49 7.15 6.99
N THR A 28 30.95 8.11 6.25
CA THR A 28 31.62 9.37 5.90
C THR A 28 31.61 10.36 7.08
N ASP A 29 32.51 11.34 7.05
CA ASP A 29 32.61 12.37 8.09
C ASP A 29 31.31 13.17 8.23
N ASP A 30 30.74 13.59 7.09
CA ASP A 30 29.46 14.28 7.02
C ASP A 30 28.32 13.49 7.67
N GLU A 31 28.33 12.16 7.57
CA GLU A 31 27.29 11.30 8.15
C GLU A 31 27.40 11.21 9.68
N LEU A 32 28.61 11.31 10.23
CA LEU A 32 28.92 11.17 11.66
C LEU A 32 28.79 12.49 12.43
N ILE A 33 29.04 13.62 11.77
CA ILE A 33 29.02 14.97 12.36
C ILE A 33 27.77 15.26 13.23
N PRO A 34 26.53 14.94 12.82
CA PRO A 34 25.35 15.20 13.65
C PRO A 34 25.32 14.41 14.96
N PHE A 35 26.06 13.29 15.03
CA PHE A 35 26.09 12.34 16.14
C PHE A 35 27.27 12.54 17.09
N LEU A 36 28.13 13.56 16.87
CA LEU A 36 29.31 13.80 17.70
C LEU A 36 29.05 13.82 19.22
N PRO A 37 27.96 14.42 19.73
CA PRO A 37 27.62 14.36 21.16
C PRO A 37 27.58 12.95 21.73
N LEU A 38 26.92 12.02 21.02
CA LEU A 38 26.88 10.62 21.42
C LEU A 38 28.20 9.90 21.09
N LEU A 39 28.79 10.15 19.91
CA LEU A 39 29.98 9.43 19.47
C LEU A 39 31.19 9.67 20.40
N THR A 40 31.29 10.87 20.95
CA THR A 40 32.36 11.23 21.88
C THR A 40 32.24 10.54 23.24
N THR A 41 31.06 10.09 23.67
CA THR A 41 30.94 9.31 24.91
C THR A 41 31.67 7.96 24.81
N TYR A 42 31.78 7.38 23.60
CA TYR A 42 32.58 6.18 23.37
C TYR A 42 34.09 6.41 23.48
N LEU A 43 34.57 7.66 23.51
CA LEU A 43 35.97 7.99 23.76
C LEU A 43 36.32 7.92 25.26
N VAL A 44 35.34 8.15 26.14
CA VAL A 44 35.54 8.11 27.61
C VAL A 44 35.68 6.68 28.09
N ASP A 45 34.75 5.81 27.67
CA ASP A 45 34.71 4.39 28.03
C ASP A 45 34.70 3.53 26.75
N PRO A 46 35.85 3.35 26.07
CA PRO A 46 35.91 2.56 24.86
C PRO A 46 35.64 1.08 25.16
N SER A 47 34.65 0.50 24.47
CA SER A 47 34.40 -0.94 24.49
C SER A 47 35.67 -1.72 24.08
N PRO A 48 35.97 -2.88 24.68
CA PRO A 48 37.13 -3.69 24.30
C PRO A 48 37.13 -4.14 22.83
N CYS A 49 35.96 -4.15 22.18
CA CYS A 49 35.80 -4.48 20.77
C CYS A 49 35.85 -3.25 19.84
N ALA A 50 36.15 -2.06 20.36
CA ALA A 50 36.12 -0.82 19.61
C ALA A 50 37.20 -0.76 18.52
N SER A 51 36.80 -0.44 17.28
CA SER A 51 37.74 -0.14 16.20
C SER A 51 38.58 1.10 16.53
N LYS A 52 39.91 0.92 16.64
CA LYS A 52 40.85 2.02 16.93
C LYS A 52 40.88 3.07 15.82
N THR A 53 40.67 2.65 14.56
CA THR A 53 40.59 3.58 13.42
C THR A 53 39.34 4.45 13.53
N PHE A 54 38.21 3.85 13.89
CA PHE A 54 36.96 4.57 14.09
C PHE A 54 37.03 5.57 15.25
N LEU A 55 37.59 5.17 16.40
CA LEU A 55 37.77 6.09 17.55
C LEU A 55 38.72 7.26 17.21
N SER A 56 39.81 6.99 16.47
CA SER A 56 40.72 8.05 15.99
C SER A 56 40.01 9.02 15.05
N LYS A 57 39.11 8.51 14.22
CA LYS A 57 38.29 9.31 13.30
C LYS A 57 37.33 10.23 14.06
N ILE A 58 36.62 9.72 15.06
CA ILE A 58 35.73 10.52 15.92
C ILE A 58 36.53 11.65 16.61
N CYS A 59 37.73 11.34 17.10
CA CYS A 59 38.60 12.33 17.75
C CYS A 59 39.05 13.44 16.77
N SER A 60 39.46 13.06 15.55
CA SER A 60 39.81 14.04 14.50
C SER A 60 38.63 14.96 14.18
N LEU A 61 37.44 14.38 14.01
CA LEU A 61 36.23 15.14 13.72
C LEU A 61 35.88 16.11 14.85
N ALA A 62 35.93 15.67 16.11
CA ALA A 62 35.66 16.54 17.25
C ALA A 62 36.64 17.71 17.37
N MET A 63 37.90 17.53 16.96
CA MET A 63 38.91 18.58 16.90
C MET A 63 38.63 19.55 15.74
N GLU A 64 38.37 19.04 14.54
CA GLU A 64 38.11 19.84 13.33
C GLU A 64 36.85 20.69 13.45
N THR A 65 35.84 20.20 14.16
CA THR A 65 34.58 20.91 14.36
C THR A 65 34.54 21.79 15.62
N ASN A 66 35.67 21.99 16.30
CA ASN A 66 35.74 22.72 17.57
C ASN A 66 34.76 22.23 18.65
N PHE A 67 34.45 20.93 18.68
CA PHE A 67 33.50 20.34 19.63
C PHE A 67 34.15 20.00 20.98
N MET A 68 35.47 19.79 21.00
CA MET A 68 36.23 19.42 22.20
C MET A 68 35.98 20.26 23.47
N PRO A 69 35.80 21.60 23.40
CA PRO A 69 35.51 22.40 24.59
C PRO A 69 34.20 22.04 25.30
N PHE A 70 33.24 21.42 24.61
CA PHE A 70 31.99 20.95 25.22
C PHE A 70 32.13 19.55 25.82
N PHE A 71 33.00 18.71 25.24
CA PHE A 71 33.24 17.35 25.69
C PHE A 71 33.99 17.30 27.04
N SER A 72 34.93 18.23 27.27
CA SER A 72 35.75 18.27 28.49
C SER A 72 35.08 18.94 29.70
N LEU A 73 33.79 19.31 29.59
CA LEU A 73 33.07 19.99 30.67
C LEU A 73 32.65 19.03 31.79
N ASP A 74 32.68 19.52 33.03
CA ASP A 74 32.05 18.87 34.17
C ASP A 74 30.55 19.21 34.21
N TYR A 75 29.73 18.31 33.66
CA TYR A 75 28.27 18.47 33.60
C TYR A 75 27.60 18.50 34.97
N TYR A 76 28.21 17.92 36.02
CA TYR A 76 27.68 18.01 37.39
C TYR A 76 27.79 19.44 37.93
N TYR A 77 28.90 20.13 37.64
CA TYR A 77 29.08 21.53 37.99
C TYR A 77 28.10 22.44 37.23
N VAL A 78 27.88 22.16 35.93
CA VAL A 78 26.90 22.89 35.10
C VAL A 78 25.48 22.72 35.64
N GLU A 79 25.05 21.49 35.96
CA GLU A 79 23.72 21.22 36.54
C GLU A 79 23.50 22.02 37.83
N LYS A 80 24.49 22.00 38.73
CA LYS A 80 24.42 22.75 39.99
C LYS A 80 24.29 24.26 39.76
N ASN A 81 25.02 24.82 38.79
CA ASN A 81 24.95 26.25 38.44
C ASN A 81 23.63 26.67 37.79
N ILE A 82 22.97 25.76 37.08
CA ILE A 82 21.62 25.99 36.55
C ILE A 82 20.65 26.21 37.72
N VAL A 83 20.79 25.44 38.80
CA VAL A 83 19.94 25.51 39.99
C VAL A 83 20.26 26.70 40.91
N SER A 84 21.52 27.17 40.96
CA SER A 84 21.99 28.07 42.04
C SER A 84 22.14 29.57 41.75
N CYS A 85 22.16 30.05 40.49
CA CYS A 85 22.58 31.44 40.20
C CYS A 85 21.47 32.39 39.67
N ARG A 86 21.51 33.65 40.12
CA ARG A 86 20.75 34.81 39.58
C ARG A 86 21.53 35.48 38.44
N THR A 87 20.79 36.01 37.46
CA THR A 87 21.25 36.60 36.19
C THR A 87 22.37 37.64 36.34
N GLU A 88 23.49 37.41 35.66
CA GLU A 88 24.47 38.45 35.32
C GLU A 88 24.37 38.82 33.82
N GLY A 89 24.78 40.04 33.51
CA GLY A 89 24.41 40.81 32.32
C GLY A 89 24.82 40.26 30.95
N SER A 90 24.25 40.91 29.93
CA SER A 90 24.30 40.55 28.52
C SER A 90 25.64 40.93 27.85
N ASP A 91 26.58 40.00 27.82
CA ASP A 91 27.55 39.91 26.72
C ASP A 91 27.00 38.99 25.63
N GLY A 92 27.40 39.20 24.37
CA GLY A 92 26.88 38.44 23.21
C GLY A 92 27.09 36.93 23.33
N PHE A 93 26.17 36.13 22.81
CA PHE A 93 26.19 34.66 22.93
C PHE A 93 27.49 34.02 22.42
N ASP A 94 28.11 34.61 21.40
CA ASP A 94 29.37 34.12 20.81
C ASP A 94 30.60 34.36 21.70
N SER A 95 30.52 35.34 22.62
CA SER A 95 31.60 35.61 23.59
C SER A 95 31.51 34.78 24.86
N LEU A 96 30.45 33.99 25.04
CA LEU A 96 30.25 33.15 26.22
C LEU A 96 31.11 31.89 26.15
N ASP A 97 31.61 31.46 27.31
CA ASP A 97 32.30 30.17 27.44
C ASP A 97 31.30 29.00 27.24
N PRO A 98 31.77 27.78 26.88
CA PRO A 98 30.90 26.62 26.66
C PRO A 98 29.95 26.29 27.83
N SER A 99 30.39 26.49 29.07
CA SER A 99 29.57 26.22 30.28
C SER A 99 28.47 27.28 30.45
N GLN A 100 28.78 28.55 30.19
CA GLN A 100 27.85 29.68 30.19
C GLN A 100 26.82 29.55 29.06
N LYS A 101 27.24 29.09 27.87
CA LYS A 101 26.35 28.77 26.74
C LYS A 101 25.33 27.71 27.13
N LEU A 102 25.76 26.57 27.67
CA LEU A 102 24.87 25.49 28.12
C LEU A 102 23.93 25.93 29.23
N THR A 103 24.46 26.63 30.24
CA THR A 103 23.67 27.13 31.37
C THR A 103 22.59 28.12 30.93
N THR A 104 22.94 29.02 30.01
CA THR A 104 22.01 30.02 29.44
C THR A 104 20.92 29.36 28.61
N LEU A 105 21.28 28.34 27.82
CA LEU A 105 20.33 27.55 27.03
C LEU A 105 19.33 26.81 27.93
N CYS A 106 19.81 26.07 28.94
CA CYS A 106 18.96 25.36 29.90
C CYS A 106 17.97 26.30 30.60
N ARG A 107 18.43 27.45 31.12
CA ARG A 107 17.55 28.42 31.79
C ARG A 107 16.50 28.98 30.86
N THR A 108 16.84 29.22 29.59
CA THR A 108 15.86 29.74 28.63
C THR A 108 14.83 28.68 28.25
N LEU A 109 15.26 27.42 28.15
CA LEU A 109 14.38 26.27 28.00
C LEU A 109 13.59 25.93 29.28
N GLN A 110 13.83 26.55 30.42
CA GLN A 110 13.02 26.35 31.64
C GLN A 110 12.03 27.50 31.91
N LYS A 111 12.22 28.68 31.29
CA LYS A 111 11.33 29.83 31.48
C LYS A 111 9.95 29.57 30.89
N SER A 112 8.92 29.56 31.74
CA SER A 112 7.52 29.40 31.37
C SER A 112 7.03 30.57 30.49
N SER A 113 6.34 30.22 29.41
CA SER A 113 5.79 31.08 28.35
C SER A 113 4.64 31.97 28.82
N SER A 114 4.90 32.98 29.65
CA SER A 114 3.90 33.98 30.04
C SER A 114 4.10 35.37 29.43
N VAL A 115 5.16 35.61 28.66
CA VAL A 115 5.41 36.91 28.03
C VAL A 115 5.75 36.72 26.55
N ILE A 116 4.89 37.27 25.69
CA ILE A 116 4.96 37.26 24.22
C ILE A 116 6.01 38.26 23.69
N HIS A 117 6.79 38.91 24.56
CA HIS A 117 7.96 39.64 24.12
C HIS A 117 9.16 38.69 23.97
N GLU A 118 9.37 38.30 22.70
CA GLU A 118 10.71 38.16 22.13
C GLU A 118 11.64 39.21 22.75
N ASP A 119 12.83 38.80 23.20
CA ASP A 119 14.01 39.64 23.06
C ASP A 119 15.26 38.77 23.29
N TRP A 120 16.20 38.89 22.36
CA TRP A 120 17.57 38.39 22.26
C TRP A 120 17.91 36.91 21.97
N LEU A 121 17.18 35.89 22.43
CA LEU A 121 17.69 34.50 22.23
C LEU A 121 17.53 33.94 20.79
N LEU A 122 16.62 34.50 19.99
CA LEU A 122 16.21 33.93 18.70
C LEU A 122 17.02 34.39 17.47
N PRO A 123 17.32 35.70 17.31
CA PRO A 123 18.11 36.16 16.17
C PRO A 123 19.58 35.71 16.24
N CYS A 124 20.12 35.50 17.45
CA CYS A 124 21.53 35.13 17.65
C CYS A 124 21.82 33.63 17.51
N LEU A 125 20.83 32.75 17.70
CA LEU A 125 21.03 31.28 17.70
C LEU A 125 20.68 30.60 16.39
N CYS A 126 19.89 31.23 15.52
CA CYS A 126 19.27 30.55 14.38
C CYS A 126 19.89 30.88 13.02
N GLU A 127 20.66 31.95 12.85
CA GLU A 127 21.15 32.30 11.50
C GLU A 127 22.54 31.74 11.16
N GLU A 128 23.43 31.49 12.13
CA GLU A 128 24.82 31.08 11.82
C GLU A 128 25.29 29.72 12.38
N ASN A 129 24.78 29.20 13.51
CA ASN A 129 25.31 27.95 14.15
C ASN A 129 24.26 26.92 14.62
N ILE A 130 23.29 26.55 13.76
CA ILE A 130 22.26 25.52 14.06
C ILE A 130 22.86 24.19 14.55
N GLN A 131 24.02 23.81 14.00
CA GLN A 131 24.70 22.56 14.31
C GLN A 131 25.26 22.54 15.74
N GLU A 132 25.88 23.64 16.20
CA GLU A 132 26.37 23.80 17.57
C GLU A 132 25.21 23.73 18.57
N LEU A 133 24.07 24.36 18.24
CA LEU A 133 22.87 24.31 19.07
C LEU A 133 22.32 22.88 19.20
N GLY A 134 22.26 22.13 18.10
CA GLY A 134 21.82 20.73 18.13
C GLY A 134 22.76 19.84 18.97
N TRP A 135 24.06 20.13 18.95
CA TRP A 135 25.02 19.46 19.82
C TRP A 135 24.85 19.80 21.29
N MET A 136 24.70 21.09 21.62
CA MET A 136 24.46 21.54 22.99
C MET A 136 23.20 20.92 23.59
N LEU A 137 22.09 20.90 22.84
CA LEU A 137 20.84 20.26 23.26
C LEU A 137 21.03 18.76 23.52
N SER A 138 21.75 18.08 22.62
CA SER A 138 22.04 16.64 22.76
C SER A 138 22.88 16.37 24.01
N LEU A 139 23.91 17.19 24.29
CA LEU A 139 24.76 17.05 25.47
C LEU A 139 24.00 17.29 26.78
N ILE A 140 23.09 18.27 26.81
CA ILE A 140 22.22 18.53 27.95
C ILE A 140 21.38 17.30 28.26
N LEU A 141 20.78 16.68 27.23
CA LEU A 141 19.88 15.55 27.42
C LEU A 141 20.61 14.23 27.68
N LEU A 142 21.83 14.06 27.16
CA LEU A 142 22.70 12.91 27.45
C LEU A 142 23.18 12.93 28.91
N ASN A 143 23.64 14.09 29.40
CA ASN A 143 24.28 14.19 30.71
C ASN A 143 23.33 14.61 31.84
N MET A 144 22.23 15.30 31.51
CA MET A 144 21.27 15.87 32.47
C MET A 144 19.80 15.65 32.02
N PRO A 145 19.33 14.39 31.89
CA PRO A 145 18.06 14.04 31.25
C PRO A 145 16.81 14.60 31.98
N ASN A 146 16.91 14.89 33.28
CA ASN A 146 15.79 15.38 34.08
C ASN A 146 15.56 16.90 33.98
N ILE A 147 16.44 17.65 33.31
CA ILE A 147 16.35 19.12 33.25
C ILE A 147 15.19 19.58 32.35
N ILE A 148 14.91 18.85 31.26
CA ILE A 148 13.92 19.25 30.25
C ILE A 148 13.05 18.05 29.87
N THR A 149 11.74 18.18 30.08
CA THR A 149 10.76 17.18 29.63
C THR A 149 10.52 17.27 28.12
N VAL A 150 10.12 16.16 27.49
CA VAL A 150 9.77 16.09 26.06
C VAL A 150 8.69 17.12 25.66
N ASP A 151 7.64 17.28 26.48
CA ASP A 151 6.56 18.24 26.22
C ASP A 151 7.08 19.69 26.14
N HIS A 152 7.96 20.05 27.08
CA HIS A 152 8.58 21.37 27.09
C HIS A 152 9.53 21.58 25.91
N LEU A 153 10.33 20.55 25.57
CA LEU A 153 11.24 20.59 24.44
C LEU A 153 10.48 20.82 23.12
N VAL A 154 9.40 20.07 22.91
CA VAL A 154 8.58 20.16 21.68
C VAL A 154 7.83 21.48 21.59
N SER A 155 7.17 21.89 22.67
CA SER A 155 6.40 23.15 22.68
C SER A 155 7.25 24.38 22.42
N LYS A 156 8.52 24.37 22.84
CA LYS A 156 9.47 25.45 22.55
C LYS A 156 10.05 25.35 21.14
N LEU A 157 10.54 24.17 20.74
CA LEU A 157 11.29 24.05 19.48
C LEU A 157 10.41 24.13 18.24
N LEU A 158 9.17 23.64 18.28
CA LEU A 158 8.27 23.71 17.12
C LEU A 158 7.84 25.13 16.71
N CYS A 159 8.09 26.12 17.57
CA CYS A 159 7.87 27.53 17.24
C CYS A 159 8.93 28.08 16.27
N PHE A 160 10.04 27.37 16.07
CA PHE A 160 11.17 27.81 15.25
C PHE A 160 11.24 27.09 13.91
N LYS A 161 11.78 27.79 12.91
CA LYS A 161 11.94 27.27 11.54
C LYS A 161 12.81 26.01 11.49
N ASP A 162 13.94 26.00 12.18
CA ASP A 162 14.89 24.88 12.23
C ASP A 162 14.64 23.92 13.42
N GLY A 163 13.58 24.18 14.19
CA GLY A 163 13.14 23.34 15.31
C GLY A 163 12.98 21.85 14.97
N PRO A 164 12.36 21.48 13.82
CA PRO A 164 12.26 20.08 13.40
C PRO A 164 13.61 19.38 13.23
N ASP A 165 14.62 20.08 12.71
CA ASP A 165 15.96 19.52 12.52
C ASP A 165 16.68 19.39 13.86
N LEU A 166 16.56 20.37 14.75
CA LEU A 166 17.11 20.31 16.12
C LEU A 166 16.50 19.16 16.94
N LEU A 167 15.17 18.98 16.88
CA LEU A 167 14.47 17.87 17.52
C LEU A 167 14.96 16.52 16.98
N THR A 168 15.15 16.43 15.67
CA THR A 168 15.64 15.20 15.03
C THR A 168 17.08 14.91 15.42
N GLN A 169 17.96 15.91 15.44
CA GLN A 169 19.36 15.78 15.86
C GLN A 169 19.47 15.36 17.33
N THR A 170 18.62 15.92 18.18
CA THR A 170 18.55 15.54 19.60
C THR A 170 18.20 14.07 19.76
N VAL A 171 17.18 13.58 19.05
CA VAL A 171 16.80 12.16 19.06
C VAL A 171 17.86 11.26 18.43
N ALA A 172 18.57 11.76 17.42
CA ALA A 172 19.67 11.03 16.79
C ALA A 172 20.80 10.72 17.79
N ASN A 173 21.04 11.61 18.74
CA ASN A 173 22.03 11.44 19.82
C ASN A 173 21.46 10.77 21.08
N VAL A 174 20.17 10.97 21.39
CA VAL A 174 19.50 10.38 22.57
C VAL A 174 18.39 9.44 22.09
N SER A 175 18.75 8.21 21.75
CA SER A 175 17.84 7.22 21.14
C SER A 175 16.62 6.90 22.02
N GLU A 176 16.75 6.99 23.35
CA GLU A 176 15.67 6.80 24.32
C GLU A 176 14.52 7.80 24.14
N LEU A 177 14.79 8.99 23.60
CA LEU A 177 13.76 10.00 23.35
C LEU A 177 12.91 9.71 22.11
N TYR A 178 13.29 8.75 21.25
CA TYR A 178 12.59 8.50 19.98
C TYR A 178 11.11 8.16 20.19
N LEU A 179 10.80 7.13 20.99
CA LEU A 179 9.42 6.67 21.19
C LEU A 179 8.55 7.67 21.99
N PRO A 180 9.04 8.28 23.09
CA PRO A 180 8.31 9.34 23.77
C PRO A 180 8.00 10.54 22.87
N LEU A 181 8.98 11.00 22.08
CA LEU A 181 8.81 12.13 21.16
C LEU A 181 7.78 11.81 20.08
N VAL A 182 7.91 10.66 19.42
CA VAL A 182 6.95 10.22 18.38
C VAL A 182 5.54 10.12 18.96
N SER A 183 5.38 9.54 20.16
CA SER A 183 4.08 9.39 20.79
C SER A 183 3.44 10.74 21.10
N HIS A 184 4.22 11.67 21.66
CA HIS A 184 3.77 13.03 21.93
C HIS A 184 3.36 13.76 20.64
N LEU A 185 4.21 13.77 19.60
CA LEU A 185 3.92 14.44 18.32
C LEU A 185 2.65 13.92 17.63
N LEU A 186 2.36 12.61 17.76
CA LEU A 186 1.17 11.98 17.20
C LEU A 186 -0.11 12.27 18.00
N GLU A 187 0.00 12.59 19.30
CA GLU A 187 -1.12 12.97 20.16
C GLU A 187 -1.41 14.48 20.13
N MET A 188 -0.39 15.28 19.82
CA MET A 188 -0.51 16.73 19.69
C MET A 188 -1.55 17.14 18.64
N ALA A 189 -2.42 18.09 19.00
CA ALA A 189 -3.42 18.68 18.10
C ALA A 189 -3.23 20.22 18.02
N PRO A 190 -2.15 20.71 17.37
CA PRO A 190 -1.87 22.14 17.30
C PRO A 190 -2.98 22.89 16.55
N THR A 191 -3.37 24.05 17.08
CA THR A 191 -4.29 24.98 16.41
C THR A 191 -3.57 25.91 15.45
N ASP A 192 -2.28 26.20 15.71
CA ASP A 192 -1.41 27.02 14.87
C ASP A 192 -0.91 26.21 13.65
N GLN A 193 -1.04 26.80 12.46
CA GLN A 193 -0.60 26.19 11.20
C GLN A 193 0.92 26.05 11.10
N VAL A 194 1.69 26.99 11.65
CA VAL A 194 3.16 26.96 11.65
C VAL A 194 3.65 25.80 12.50
N ILE A 195 3.12 25.67 13.73
CA ILE A 195 3.43 24.56 14.63
C ILE A 195 2.97 23.24 14.03
N SER A 196 1.79 23.20 13.39
CA SER A 196 1.31 22.01 12.69
C SER A 196 2.25 21.59 11.56
N ALA A 197 2.77 22.53 10.78
CA ALA A 197 3.72 22.25 9.71
C ALA A 197 5.06 21.75 10.29
N ALA A 198 5.60 22.41 11.30
CA ALA A 198 6.83 22.01 11.99
C ALA A 198 6.71 20.60 12.60
N ARG A 199 5.57 20.28 13.22
CA ARG A 199 5.24 18.93 13.74
C ARG A 199 5.32 17.87 12.64
N LEU A 200 4.67 18.12 11.49
CA LEU A 200 4.68 17.19 10.36
C LEU A 200 6.07 17.03 9.73
N THR A 201 6.87 18.10 9.65
CA THR A 201 8.27 18.04 9.24
C THR A 201 9.09 17.19 10.20
N THR A 202 8.91 17.37 11.51
CA THR A 202 9.61 16.59 12.54
C THR A 202 9.28 15.10 12.41
N ILE A 203 8.00 14.73 12.25
CA ILE A 203 7.60 13.34 12.03
C ILE A 203 8.25 12.78 10.74
N THR A 204 8.30 13.57 9.67
CA THR A 204 8.93 13.17 8.40
C THR A 204 10.42 12.86 8.61
N ASN A 205 11.12 13.72 9.33
CA ASN A 205 12.53 13.55 9.67
C ASN A 205 12.75 12.29 10.52
N LEU A 206 11.91 12.03 11.53
CA LEU A 206 11.99 10.83 12.39
C LEU A 206 11.70 9.53 11.64
N VAL A 207 10.77 9.57 10.68
CA VAL A 207 10.47 8.45 9.77
C VAL A 207 11.66 8.14 8.86
N ALA A 208 12.34 9.19 8.36
CA ALA A 208 13.55 9.04 7.57
C ALA A 208 14.74 8.53 8.40
N LEU A 209 14.88 8.99 9.64
CA LEU A 209 15.97 8.63 10.56
C LEU A 209 15.89 7.16 11.01
N ASN A 210 14.68 6.64 11.29
CA ASN A 210 14.48 5.26 11.73
C ASN A 210 13.50 4.50 10.80
N PRO A 211 13.98 4.05 9.63
CA PRO A 211 13.15 3.33 8.65
C PRO A 211 12.50 2.04 9.16
N PRO A 212 13.09 1.25 10.08
CA PRO A 212 12.41 0.10 10.69
C PRO A 212 11.05 0.43 11.29
N LEU A 213 10.94 1.51 12.06
CA LEU A 213 9.71 1.92 12.76
C LEU A 213 8.74 2.76 11.92
N SER A 214 9.19 3.30 10.77
CA SER A 214 8.39 4.14 9.87
C SER A 214 6.96 3.65 9.62
N HIS A 215 6.79 2.35 9.37
CA HIS A 215 5.48 1.77 9.05
C HIS A 215 4.48 1.90 10.20
N SER A 216 4.93 1.68 11.44
CA SER A 216 4.06 1.77 12.63
C SER A 216 3.56 3.20 12.86
N ILE A 217 4.46 4.19 12.70
CA ILE A 217 4.16 5.62 12.83
C ILE A 217 3.15 6.03 11.76
N LEU A 218 3.44 5.71 10.49
CA LEU A 218 2.60 6.10 9.36
C LEU A 218 1.24 5.41 9.41
N SER A 219 1.16 4.16 9.88
CA SER A 219 -0.13 3.46 10.05
C SER A 219 -0.99 4.13 11.12
N ARG A 220 -0.42 4.50 12.27
CA ARG A 220 -1.14 5.24 13.32
C ARG A 220 -1.60 6.60 12.84
N MET A 221 -0.81 7.31 12.03
CA MET A 221 -1.24 8.55 11.39
C MET A 221 -2.41 8.34 10.40
N ALA A 222 -2.39 7.24 9.65
CA ALA A 222 -3.44 6.89 8.68
C ALA A 222 -4.82 6.66 9.32
N GLU A 223 -4.85 6.29 10.60
CA GLU A 223 -6.06 6.11 11.40
C GLU A 223 -6.66 7.43 11.90
N THR A 224 -5.96 8.56 11.73
CA THR A 224 -6.45 9.88 12.13
C THR A 224 -6.87 10.72 10.93
N ARG A 225 -8.01 11.42 11.04
CA ARG A 225 -8.55 12.21 9.93
C ARG A 225 -7.63 13.36 9.51
N LYS A 226 -6.88 13.94 10.45
CA LYS A 226 -6.01 15.09 10.21
C LYS A 226 -4.75 14.70 9.43
N ASP A 227 -4.15 13.56 9.77
CA ASP A 227 -2.81 13.22 9.29
C ASP A 227 -2.80 12.14 8.21
N CYS A 228 -3.92 11.43 7.98
CA CYS A 228 -3.96 10.29 7.05
C CYS A 228 -3.51 10.59 5.61
N MET A 229 -3.88 11.76 5.07
CA MET A 229 -3.45 12.17 3.72
C MET A 229 -1.97 12.51 3.67
N PHE A 230 -1.43 13.07 4.75
CA PHE A 230 -0.01 13.39 4.85
C PHE A 230 0.83 12.11 4.99
N ALA A 231 0.41 11.18 5.85
CA ALA A 231 1.03 9.86 5.98
C ALA A 231 1.06 9.11 4.64
N THR A 232 -0.04 9.16 3.89
CA THR A 232 -0.13 8.55 2.55
C THR A 232 0.90 9.16 1.58
N ARG A 233 1.14 10.48 1.63
CA ARG A 233 2.18 11.13 0.80
C ARG A 233 3.58 10.68 1.21
N ILE A 234 3.90 10.66 2.51
CA ILE A 234 5.22 10.22 2.99
C ILE A 234 5.51 8.79 2.52
N VAL A 235 4.54 7.87 2.64
CA VAL A 235 4.69 6.49 2.17
C VAL A 235 5.06 6.44 0.69
N CYS A 236 4.48 7.31 -0.13
CA CYS A 236 4.69 7.32 -1.58
C CYS A 236 5.93 8.10 -2.03
N GLU A 237 6.33 9.14 -1.30
CA GLU A 237 7.43 10.04 -1.69
C GLU A 237 8.78 9.67 -1.05
N ARG A 238 8.76 9.10 0.17
CA ARG A 238 9.96 8.99 1.02
C ARG A 238 10.41 7.56 1.31
N LEU A 239 9.51 6.58 1.21
CA LEU A 239 9.93 5.18 1.35
C LEU A 239 10.63 4.74 0.07
N GLY A 240 11.93 4.46 0.18
CA GLY A 240 12.80 4.16 -0.96
C GLY A 240 12.39 2.92 -1.78
N ASP A 241 13.08 2.74 -2.91
CA ASP A 241 12.76 1.71 -3.91
C ASP A 241 13.41 0.36 -3.63
N LYS A 242 14.22 0.26 -2.57
CA LYS A 242 14.81 -1.01 -2.16
C LYS A 242 13.71 -1.97 -1.70
N ALA A 243 13.85 -3.25 -2.06
CA ALA A 243 12.86 -4.31 -1.84
C ALA A 243 12.11 -4.29 -0.49
N PRO A 244 12.76 -4.13 0.69
CA PRO A 244 12.03 -4.12 1.97
C PRO A 244 11.15 -2.87 2.16
N HIS A 245 11.53 -1.71 1.61
CA HIS A 245 10.75 -0.48 1.70
C HIS A 245 9.58 -0.48 0.69
N LEU A 246 9.83 -1.02 -0.50
CA LEU A 246 8.82 -1.23 -1.53
C LEU A 246 7.67 -2.11 -1.02
N LEU A 247 8.00 -3.25 -0.38
CA LEU A 247 7.01 -4.15 0.19
C LEU A 247 6.18 -3.49 1.30
N LYS A 248 6.83 -2.69 2.16
CA LYS A 248 6.14 -1.92 3.22
C LYS A 248 5.20 -0.86 2.65
N ALA A 249 5.59 -0.17 1.58
CA ALA A 249 4.72 0.79 0.90
C ALA A 249 3.50 0.10 0.27
N CYS A 250 3.72 -1.04 -0.42
CA CYS A 250 2.64 -1.88 -0.94
C CYS A 250 1.70 -2.37 0.17
N HIS A 251 2.24 -2.82 1.30
CA HIS A 251 1.45 -3.27 2.43
C HIS A 251 0.61 -2.15 3.05
N PHE A 252 1.18 -0.95 3.18
CA PHE A 252 0.45 0.23 3.64
C PHE A 252 -0.71 0.57 2.71
N LEU A 253 -0.45 0.67 1.40
CA LEU A 253 -1.49 0.99 0.40
C LEU A 253 -2.56 -0.09 0.38
N ARG A 254 -2.19 -1.37 0.38
CA ARG A 254 -3.14 -2.48 0.49
C ARG A 254 -4.02 -2.34 1.73
N THR A 255 -3.45 -2.03 2.89
CA THR A 255 -4.20 -1.98 4.15
C THR A 255 -5.15 -0.78 4.17
N HIS A 256 -4.66 0.42 3.89
CA HIS A 256 -5.40 1.66 4.12
C HIS A 256 -6.23 2.12 2.91
N LEU A 257 -5.79 1.82 1.69
CA LEU A 257 -6.52 2.20 0.48
C LEU A 257 -7.66 1.21 0.18
N MET A 258 -7.45 -0.09 0.44
CA MET A 258 -8.46 -1.11 0.16
C MET A 258 -9.49 -1.27 1.28
N ASP A 259 -9.19 -0.84 2.50
CA ASP A 259 -10.17 -0.82 3.59
C ASP A 259 -11.34 0.12 3.23
N ARG A 260 -12.53 -0.46 3.08
CA ARG A 260 -13.76 0.25 2.71
C ARG A 260 -14.20 1.26 3.75
N LYS A 261 -13.88 1.02 5.03
CA LYS A 261 -14.25 1.90 6.14
C LYS A 261 -13.10 2.84 6.55
N GLY A 262 -11.92 2.63 5.98
CA GLY A 262 -10.71 3.36 6.31
C GLY A 262 -10.79 4.84 5.91
N LEU A 263 -10.14 5.68 6.70
CA LEU A 263 -10.09 7.13 6.45
C LEU A 263 -9.36 7.46 5.15
N VAL A 264 -8.27 6.76 4.83
CA VAL A 264 -7.52 6.98 3.59
C VAL A 264 -8.42 6.72 2.38
N SER A 265 -9.05 5.54 2.30
CA SER A 265 -9.96 5.18 1.21
C SER A 265 -11.12 6.16 1.02
N THR A 266 -11.70 6.66 2.12
CA THR A 266 -12.86 7.57 2.06
C THR A 266 -12.51 9.02 1.73
N LEU A 267 -11.28 9.46 2.04
CA LEU A 267 -10.85 10.85 1.85
C LEU A 267 -10.08 11.05 0.55
N ILE A 268 -9.37 10.04 0.06
CA ILE A 268 -8.50 10.16 -1.13
C ILE A 268 -9.28 10.51 -2.41
N GLY A 269 -10.55 10.14 -2.50
CA GLY A 269 -11.43 10.50 -3.62
C GLY A 269 -12.03 11.92 -3.56
N LYS A 270 -11.81 12.68 -2.47
CA LYS A 270 -12.33 14.05 -2.34
C LYS A 270 -11.45 15.03 -3.10
N SER A 271 -12.04 16.13 -3.59
CA SER A 271 -11.33 17.17 -4.35
C SER A 271 -10.09 17.72 -3.63
N ALA A 272 -10.18 17.89 -2.30
CA ALA A 272 -9.08 18.35 -1.45
C ALA A 272 -7.87 17.39 -1.43
N ALA A 273 -8.05 16.12 -1.78
CA ALA A 273 -7.00 15.10 -1.77
C ALA A 273 -6.46 14.75 -3.16
N LYS A 274 -6.87 15.48 -4.22
CA LYS A 274 -6.48 15.18 -5.61
C LYS A 274 -4.96 15.12 -5.82
N HIS A 275 -4.20 16.01 -5.16
CA HIS A 275 -2.74 15.95 -5.19
C HIS A 275 -2.21 14.66 -4.55
N THR A 276 -2.74 14.24 -3.39
CA THR A 276 -2.34 12.99 -2.75
C THR A 276 -2.63 11.81 -3.67
N ALA A 277 -3.81 11.77 -4.29
CA ALA A 277 -4.16 10.71 -5.23
C ALA A 277 -3.20 10.63 -6.44
N ALA A 278 -2.74 11.78 -6.96
CA ALA A 278 -1.75 11.83 -8.03
C ALA A 278 -0.37 11.29 -7.58
N VAL A 279 0.06 11.63 -6.35
CA VAL A 279 1.31 11.10 -5.76
C VAL A 279 1.23 9.58 -5.60
N VAL A 280 0.09 9.05 -5.12
CA VAL A 280 -0.12 7.60 -5.03
C VAL A 280 -0.09 6.96 -6.41
N LEU A 281 -0.77 7.54 -7.42
CA LEU A 281 -0.73 7.01 -8.78
C LEU A 281 0.71 6.94 -9.32
N ASN A 282 1.47 8.04 -9.22
CA ASN A 282 2.84 8.11 -9.70
C ASN A 282 3.72 7.04 -9.03
N ARG A 283 3.50 6.82 -7.72
CA ARG A 283 4.19 5.75 -6.99
C ARG A 283 3.83 4.38 -7.55
N LEU A 284 2.54 4.08 -7.73
CA LEU A 284 2.07 2.81 -8.29
C LEU A 284 2.65 2.56 -9.70
N LEU A 285 2.68 3.59 -10.55
CA LEU A 285 3.24 3.52 -11.90
C LEU A 285 4.75 3.23 -11.90
N SER A 286 5.50 3.86 -10.99
CA SER A 286 6.92 3.57 -10.80
C SER A 286 7.16 2.10 -10.39
N MET A 287 6.33 1.57 -9.48
CA MET A 287 6.40 0.16 -9.08
C MET A 287 6.03 -0.80 -10.23
N ILE A 288 5.04 -0.45 -11.05
CA ILE A 288 4.70 -1.19 -12.27
C ILE A 288 5.88 -1.19 -13.25
N GLY A 289 6.50 -0.03 -13.49
CA GLY A 289 7.68 0.10 -14.34
C GLY A 289 8.83 -0.79 -13.88
N ALA A 290 9.12 -0.78 -12.58
CA ALA A 290 10.14 -1.63 -11.98
C ALA A 290 9.85 -3.14 -12.13
N ALA A 291 8.58 -3.55 -11.95
CA ALA A 291 8.18 -4.94 -12.13
C ALA A 291 8.29 -5.42 -13.59
N LEU A 292 8.07 -4.52 -14.55
CA LEU A 292 8.21 -4.80 -15.98
C LEU A 292 9.68 -4.88 -16.39
N THR A 293 10.53 -3.96 -15.92
CA THR A 293 11.97 -3.98 -16.24
C THR A 293 12.67 -5.20 -15.63
N SER A 294 12.25 -5.63 -14.44
CA SER A 294 12.77 -6.83 -13.79
C SER A 294 12.15 -8.13 -14.28
N GLN A 295 11.17 -8.08 -15.20
CA GLN A 295 10.36 -9.23 -15.64
C GLN A 295 9.84 -10.09 -14.48
N SER A 296 9.34 -9.43 -13.43
CA SER A 296 8.91 -10.12 -12.23
C SER A 296 7.80 -11.15 -12.51
N ALA A 297 7.99 -12.39 -12.03
CA ALA A 297 6.98 -13.44 -12.05
C ALA A 297 5.97 -13.29 -10.89
N GLU A 298 6.21 -12.37 -9.95
CA GLU A 298 5.28 -12.14 -8.86
C GLU A 298 3.97 -11.53 -9.39
N PRO A 299 2.81 -12.01 -8.89
CA PRO A 299 1.52 -11.54 -9.34
C PRO A 299 1.31 -10.06 -9.01
N LEU A 300 1.81 -9.55 -7.88
CA LEU A 300 1.63 -8.15 -7.48
C LEU A 300 0.14 -7.73 -7.52
N THR A 301 -0.75 -8.62 -7.06
CA THR A 301 -2.22 -8.40 -7.14
C THR A 301 -2.66 -7.19 -6.33
N ASP A 302 -2.03 -6.92 -5.19
CA ASP A 302 -2.34 -5.75 -4.37
C ASP A 302 -2.01 -4.43 -5.10
N LEU A 303 -0.96 -4.42 -5.93
CA LEU A 303 -0.59 -3.28 -6.78
C LEU A 303 -1.67 -3.00 -7.82
N LEU A 304 -2.09 -4.05 -8.53
CA LEU A 304 -3.20 -4.00 -9.49
C LEU A 304 -4.48 -3.47 -8.85
N LEU A 305 -4.90 -4.06 -7.73
CA LEU A 305 -6.12 -3.69 -7.03
C LEU A 305 -6.07 -2.25 -6.49
N SER A 306 -4.92 -1.80 -5.99
CA SER A 306 -4.73 -0.42 -5.50
C SER A 306 -4.91 0.61 -6.61
N MET A 307 -4.33 0.36 -7.79
CA MET A 307 -4.49 1.23 -8.96
C MET A 307 -5.95 1.28 -9.44
N ILE A 308 -6.61 0.12 -9.53
CA ILE A 308 -8.01 0.04 -9.94
C ILE A 308 -8.94 0.69 -8.90
N CYS A 309 -8.62 0.58 -7.62
CA CYS A 309 -9.30 1.27 -6.53
C CYS A 309 -9.21 2.80 -6.69
N LEU A 310 -8.02 3.35 -7.00
CA LEU A 310 -7.87 4.79 -7.26
C LEU A 310 -8.73 5.24 -8.45
N TYR A 311 -8.75 4.48 -9.54
CA TYR A 311 -9.58 4.84 -10.69
C TYR A 311 -11.07 4.87 -10.35
N HIS A 312 -11.60 3.75 -9.83
CA HIS A 312 -13.04 3.58 -9.63
C HIS A 312 -13.59 4.37 -8.44
N ARG A 313 -12.85 4.46 -7.33
CA ARG A 313 -13.31 5.19 -6.13
C ARG A 313 -12.96 6.67 -6.17
N CYS A 314 -11.80 7.03 -6.72
CA CYS A 314 -11.32 8.42 -6.66
C CYS A 314 -11.61 9.22 -7.94
N GLY A 315 -12.14 8.57 -8.99
CA GLY A 315 -12.40 9.22 -10.28
C GLY A 315 -11.13 9.73 -10.96
N LEU A 316 -9.97 9.16 -10.61
CA LEU A 316 -8.68 9.57 -11.12
C LEU A 316 -8.52 9.05 -12.56
N LYS A 317 -8.40 9.97 -13.52
CA LYS A 317 -8.15 9.58 -14.92
C LYS A 317 -6.71 9.11 -15.07
N LEU A 318 -6.52 7.94 -15.66
CA LEU A 318 -5.21 7.42 -15.98
C LEU A 318 -4.59 8.24 -17.13
N PRO A 319 -3.31 8.64 -17.04
CA PRO A 319 -2.63 9.37 -18.10
C PRO A 319 -2.52 8.53 -19.38
N PRO A 320 -2.81 9.08 -20.56
CA PRO A 320 -2.68 8.37 -21.83
C PRO A 320 -1.27 7.84 -22.11
N SER A 321 -0.23 8.52 -21.62
CA SER A 321 1.18 8.13 -21.77
C SER A 321 1.50 6.78 -21.11
N ASP A 322 0.78 6.45 -20.04
CA ASP A 322 1.12 5.31 -19.17
C ASP A 322 0.22 4.10 -19.44
N LEU A 323 -0.77 4.24 -20.32
CA LEU A 323 -1.73 3.17 -20.63
C LEU A 323 -1.03 1.93 -21.17
N THR A 324 -0.05 2.08 -22.05
CA THR A 324 0.73 0.96 -22.60
C THR A 324 1.50 0.21 -21.52
N THR A 325 2.12 0.94 -20.58
CA THR A 325 2.82 0.37 -19.43
C THR A 325 1.84 -0.40 -18.53
N ILE A 326 0.68 0.20 -18.23
CA ILE A 326 -0.34 -0.44 -17.39
C ILE A 326 -0.90 -1.71 -18.05
N THR A 327 -1.25 -1.66 -19.33
CA THR A 327 -1.83 -2.82 -20.02
C THR A 327 -0.79 -3.94 -20.21
N THR A 328 0.47 -3.59 -20.46
CA THR A 328 1.58 -4.57 -20.51
C THR A 328 1.74 -5.28 -19.16
N PHE A 329 1.60 -4.55 -18.05
CA PHE A 329 1.64 -5.12 -16.71
C PHE A 329 0.48 -6.07 -16.41
N MET A 330 -0.73 -5.72 -16.84
CA MET A 330 -1.92 -6.57 -16.69
C MET A 330 -1.85 -7.83 -17.58
N CYS A 331 -1.27 -7.72 -18.77
CA CYS A 331 -1.21 -8.78 -19.77
C CYS A 331 0.07 -9.64 -19.66
N ARG A 332 0.69 -9.75 -18.48
CA ARG A 332 1.83 -10.64 -18.24
C ARG A 332 1.38 -12.11 -18.33
N ARG A 333 2.19 -12.95 -18.97
CA ARG A 333 1.90 -14.37 -19.24
C ARG A 333 2.49 -15.32 -18.19
N HIS A 334 3.60 -14.95 -17.55
CA HIS A 334 4.31 -15.84 -16.62
C HIS A 334 3.86 -15.69 -15.16
N ILE A 335 2.54 -15.61 -14.93
CA ILE A 335 1.96 -15.49 -13.58
C ILE A 335 1.25 -16.80 -13.22
N GLU A 336 1.65 -17.40 -12.10
CA GLU A 336 1.06 -18.67 -11.62
C GLU A 336 -0.30 -18.47 -10.95
N SER A 337 -0.59 -17.27 -10.44
CA SER A 337 -1.83 -16.99 -9.72
C SER A 337 -3.02 -16.80 -10.66
N ASP A 338 -3.93 -17.77 -10.69
CA ASP A 338 -5.21 -17.68 -11.42
C ASP A 338 -6.05 -16.49 -10.95
N ALA A 339 -6.08 -16.22 -9.63
CA ALA A 339 -6.80 -15.08 -9.07
C ALA A 339 -6.27 -13.73 -9.59
N HIS A 340 -4.95 -13.62 -9.82
CA HIS A 340 -4.36 -12.42 -10.41
C HIS A 340 -4.81 -12.23 -11.86
N LEU A 341 -4.75 -13.29 -12.68
CA LEU A 341 -5.14 -13.24 -14.09
C LEU A 341 -6.63 -12.90 -14.25
N THR A 342 -7.49 -13.51 -13.42
CA THR A 342 -8.91 -13.15 -13.36
C THR A 342 -9.11 -11.70 -12.95
N ALA A 343 -8.36 -11.19 -11.96
CA ALA A 343 -8.42 -9.79 -11.56
C ALA A 343 -7.93 -8.83 -12.66
N ALA A 344 -6.89 -9.20 -13.41
CA ALA A 344 -6.38 -8.42 -14.54
C ALA A 344 -7.42 -8.34 -15.67
N LEU A 345 -8.06 -9.47 -16.02
CA LEU A 345 -9.14 -9.51 -17.00
C LEU A 345 -10.33 -8.65 -16.56
N ALA A 346 -10.76 -8.80 -15.31
CA ALA A 346 -11.82 -7.98 -14.73
C ALA A 346 -11.47 -6.50 -14.75
N ALA A 347 -10.22 -6.14 -14.43
CA ALA A 347 -9.75 -4.76 -14.42
C ALA A 347 -9.77 -4.12 -15.82
N LEU A 348 -9.32 -4.85 -16.84
CA LEU A 348 -9.32 -4.39 -18.24
C LEU A 348 -10.75 -4.12 -18.73
N ILE A 349 -11.69 -5.01 -18.42
CA ILE A 349 -13.08 -4.88 -18.87
C ILE A 349 -13.82 -3.79 -18.07
N ALA A 350 -13.61 -3.77 -16.75
CA ALA A 350 -14.26 -2.81 -15.86
C ALA A 350 -13.76 -1.37 -16.04
N THR A 351 -12.60 -1.15 -16.69
CA THR A 351 -11.92 0.16 -16.74
C THR A 351 -11.79 0.65 -18.18
N PRO A 352 -12.77 1.43 -18.68
CA PRO A 352 -12.86 1.77 -20.10
C PRO A 352 -11.67 2.57 -20.65
N THR A 353 -11.01 3.36 -19.81
CA THR A 353 -9.83 4.15 -20.22
C THR A 353 -8.62 3.28 -20.53
N LEU A 354 -8.56 2.03 -20.05
CA LEU A 354 -7.46 1.11 -20.34
C LEU A 354 -7.56 0.46 -21.71
N THR A 355 -8.75 0.39 -22.28
CA THR A 355 -9.01 -0.45 -23.46
C THR A 355 -9.70 0.31 -24.59
N LEU A 356 -10.80 1.00 -24.30
CA LEU A 356 -11.77 1.39 -25.32
C LEU A 356 -12.37 2.78 -25.06
N SER A 357 -11.53 3.78 -24.84
CA SER A 357 -12.02 5.15 -24.69
C SER A 357 -12.06 5.87 -26.04
N MET A 358 -13.23 6.46 -26.34
CA MET A 358 -13.42 7.51 -27.37
C MET A 358 -12.57 8.78 -27.11
N SER A 359 -11.86 8.85 -25.99
CA SER A 359 -10.92 9.92 -25.61
C SER A 359 -9.45 9.51 -25.71
N VAL A 360 -9.15 8.29 -26.18
CA VAL A 360 -7.78 7.84 -26.47
C VAL A 360 -7.53 8.11 -27.96
N PRO A 361 -6.42 8.77 -28.35
CA PRO A 361 -6.05 8.93 -29.74
C PRO A 361 -6.12 7.59 -30.47
N VAL A 362 -6.75 7.56 -31.64
CA VAL A 362 -6.93 6.36 -32.48
C VAL A 362 -5.63 5.55 -32.65
N ALA A 363 -4.47 6.22 -32.69
CA ALA A 363 -3.17 5.57 -32.75
C ALA A 363 -2.84 4.66 -31.55
N LEU A 364 -3.32 4.96 -30.35
CA LEU A 364 -3.06 4.18 -29.13
C LEU A 364 -4.00 2.97 -28.99
N SER A 365 -5.23 3.03 -29.52
CA SER A 365 -6.11 1.85 -29.57
C SER A 365 -5.51 0.75 -30.46
N TYR A 366 -4.85 1.12 -31.57
CA TYR A 366 -4.12 0.18 -32.44
C TYR A 366 -2.92 -0.50 -31.77
N GLN A 367 -2.39 0.03 -30.67
CA GLN A 367 -1.25 -0.58 -29.95
C GLN A 367 -1.72 -1.47 -28.79
N VAL A 368 -2.76 -1.04 -28.07
CA VAL A 368 -3.24 -1.74 -26.87
C VAL A 368 -4.07 -2.98 -27.24
N GLU A 369 -4.92 -2.88 -28.26
CA GLU A 369 -5.85 -3.94 -28.65
C GLU A 369 -5.12 -5.24 -29.08
N PRO A 370 -4.10 -5.21 -29.96
CA PRO A 370 -3.39 -6.44 -30.37
C PRO A 370 -2.68 -7.14 -29.21
N HIS A 371 -2.18 -6.37 -28.24
CA HIS A 371 -1.52 -6.93 -27.07
C HIS A 371 -2.50 -7.68 -26.17
N ILE A 372 -3.67 -7.09 -25.92
CA ILE A 372 -4.76 -7.73 -25.17
C ILE A 372 -5.26 -8.97 -25.92
N SER A 373 -5.46 -8.88 -27.23
CA SER A 373 -5.84 -10.04 -28.06
C SER A 373 -4.85 -11.19 -27.94
N SER A 374 -3.55 -10.93 -28.08
CA SER A 374 -2.53 -11.98 -27.95
C SER A 374 -2.45 -12.56 -26.53
N TRP A 375 -2.76 -11.78 -25.50
CA TRP A 375 -2.87 -12.28 -24.13
C TRP A 375 -4.13 -13.13 -23.90
N LEU A 376 -5.27 -12.76 -24.50
CA LEU A 376 -6.50 -13.56 -24.46
C LEU A 376 -6.33 -14.91 -25.17
N GLU A 377 -5.63 -14.93 -26.31
CA GLU A 377 -5.30 -16.16 -27.03
C GLU A 377 -4.42 -17.07 -26.17
N TRP A 378 -3.42 -16.49 -25.50
CA TRP A 378 -2.61 -17.23 -24.53
C TRP A 378 -3.46 -17.79 -23.38
N MET A 379 -4.34 -16.99 -22.76
CA MET A 379 -5.24 -17.48 -21.70
C MET A 379 -6.17 -18.60 -22.17
N ARG A 380 -6.65 -18.53 -23.42
CA ARG A 380 -7.43 -19.62 -24.04
C ARG A 380 -6.61 -20.91 -24.05
N THR A 381 -5.37 -20.87 -24.57
CA THR A 381 -4.50 -22.07 -24.65
C THR A 381 -4.16 -22.66 -23.28
N GLU A 382 -3.87 -21.81 -22.29
CA GLU A 382 -3.57 -22.28 -20.92
C GLU A 382 -4.75 -22.99 -20.27
N THR A 383 -5.98 -22.56 -20.58
CA THR A 383 -7.21 -23.12 -20.01
C THR A 383 -7.79 -24.29 -20.80
N GLU A 384 -7.27 -24.58 -22.00
CA GLU A 384 -7.54 -25.84 -22.71
C GLU A 384 -6.85 -27.02 -22.01
N THR A 385 -5.65 -26.77 -21.45
CA THR A 385 -4.99 -27.76 -20.60
C THR A 385 -5.65 -27.77 -19.23
N SER A 386 -5.90 -28.95 -18.64
CA SER A 386 -6.49 -29.08 -17.30
C SER A 386 -5.57 -28.59 -16.15
N ARG A 387 -4.57 -27.75 -16.46
CA ARG A 387 -3.59 -27.21 -15.51
C ARG A 387 -4.14 -26.06 -14.68
N ARG A 388 -5.06 -25.25 -15.23
CA ARG A 388 -5.62 -24.04 -14.58
C ARG A 388 -7.15 -24.07 -14.50
N PRO A 389 -7.74 -24.98 -13.69
CA PRO A 389 -9.19 -25.16 -13.64
C PRO A 389 -9.94 -23.94 -13.08
N VAL A 390 -9.30 -23.17 -12.18
CA VAL A 390 -9.92 -21.96 -11.60
C VAL A 390 -10.00 -20.86 -12.65
N LEU A 391 -8.90 -20.57 -13.34
CA LEU A 391 -8.90 -19.62 -14.45
C LEU A 391 -9.87 -20.03 -15.57
N ALA A 392 -9.92 -21.31 -15.93
CA ALA A 392 -10.84 -21.82 -16.95
C ALA A 392 -12.32 -21.55 -16.60
N ARG A 393 -12.69 -21.79 -15.34
CA ARG A 393 -14.02 -21.51 -14.80
C ARG A 393 -14.31 -20.00 -14.80
N ASP A 394 -13.37 -19.19 -14.34
CA ASP A 394 -13.55 -17.75 -14.23
C ASP A 394 -13.68 -17.09 -15.62
N ILE A 395 -12.87 -17.52 -16.61
CA ILE A 395 -12.99 -17.07 -18.01
C ILE A 395 -14.33 -17.49 -18.61
N LEU A 396 -14.83 -18.70 -18.30
CA LEU A 396 -16.16 -19.13 -18.75
C LEU A 396 -17.26 -18.20 -18.20
N TYR A 397 -17.24 -17.86 -16.92
CA TYR A 397 -18.23 -16.94 -16.33
C TYR A 397 -18.16 -15.54 -16.94
N VAL A 398 -16.95 -15.02 -17.16
CA VAL A 398 -16.76 -13.73 -17.85
C VAL A 398 -17.30 -13.80 -19.27
N GLY A 399 -16.96 -14.86 -20.01
CA GLY A 399 -17.39 -15.08 -21.38
C GLY A 399 -18.91 -15.17 -21.53
N LEU A 400 -19.58 -15.93 -20.65
CA LEU A 400 -21.05 -16.02 -20.60
C LEU A 400 -21.69 -14.64 -20.37
N GLY A 401 -21.15 -13.87 -19.42
CA GLY A 401 -21.59 -12.50 -19.17
C GLY A 401 -21.46 -11.61 -20.41
N ILE A 402 -20.30 -11.65 -21.10
CA ILE A 402 -19.99 -10.78 -22.24
C ILE A 402 -20.84 -11.18 -23.46
N VAL A 403 -20.83 -12.46 -23.82
CA VAL A 403 -21.54 -12.98 -25.00
C VAL A 403 -23.06 -12.86 -24.81
N GLY A 404 -23.55 -13.12 -23.59
CA GLY A 404 -24.94 -12.95 -23.20
C GLY A 404 -25.36 -11.49 -22.96
N SER A 405 -24.43 -10.52 -23.08
CA SER A 405 -24.70 -9.08 -22.91
C SER A 405 -25.33 -8.74 -21.54
N ARG A 406 -24.96 -9.47 -20.47
CA ARG A 406 -25.53 -9.30 -19.12
C ARG A 406 -24.64 -8.41 -18.24
N SER A 407 -24.81 -7.10 -18.40
CA SER A 407 -24.03 -6.11 -17.66
C SER A 407 -24.12 -6.26 -16.13
N ASP A 408 -25.30 -6.51 -15.58
CA ASP A 408 -25.50 -6.59 -14.12
C ASP A 408 -24.75 -7.77 -13.49
N ALA A 409 -24.81 -8.95 -14.12
CA ALA A 409 -24.11 -10.14 -13.66
C ALA A 409 -22.59 -9.96 -13.69
N ILE A 410 -22.08 -9.36 -14.77
CA ILE A 410 -20.65 -9.03 -14.91
C ILE A 410 -20.24 -7.99 -13.86
N CYS A 411 -21.04 -6.93 -13.67
CA CYS A 411 -20.73 -5.88 -12.70
C CYS A 411 -20.67 -6.42 -11.27
N ALA A 412 -21.59 -7.32 -10.89
CA ALA A 412 -21.55 -7.99 -9.60
C ALA A 412 -20.30 -8.87 -9.46
N TYR A 413 -19.97 -9.64 -10.49
CA TYR A 413 -18.76 -10.48 -10.53
C TYR A 413 -17.48 -9.65 -10.38
N PHE A 414 -17.33 -8.59 -11.17
CA PHE A 414 -16.15 -7.71 -11.11
C PHE A 414 -16.06 -6.93 -9.81
N ALA A 415 -17.18 -6.52 -9.22
CA ALA A 415 -17.17 -5.85 -7.91
C ALA A 415 -16.56 -6.76 -6.83
N GLU A 416 -16.87 -8.06 -6.86
CA GLU A 416 -16.27 -9.02 -5.95
C GLU A 416 -14.79 -9.28 -6.26
N THR A 417 -14.46 -9.60 -7.52
CA THR A 417 -13.09 -9.90 -7.96
C THR A 417 -12.13 -8.73 -7.71
N LEU A 418 -12.57 -7.50 -7.98
CA LEU A 418 -11.77 -6.28 -7.81
C LEU A 418 -11.89 -5.68 -6.39
N ARG A 419 -12.70 -6.29 -5.52
CA ARG A 419 -13.00 -5.81 -4.15
C ARG A 419 -13.59 -4.40 -4.11
N LEU A 420 -14.27 -3.99 -5.17
CA LEU A 420 -14.96 -2.70 -5.27
C LEU A 420 -16.39 -2.80 -4.71
N GLN A 421 -16.97 -1.66 -4.32
CA GLN A 421 -18.37 -1.64 -3.87
C GLN A 421 -19.34 -1.75 -5.06
N LYS A 422 -18.99 -1.10 -6.16
CA LYS A 422 -19.77 -1.07 -7.38
C LYS A 422 -18.83 -0.96 -8.58
N VAL A 423 -19.14 -1.70 -9.63
CA VAL A 423 -18.53 -1.60 -10.94
C VAL A 423 -19.65 -1.25 -11.93
N LEU A 424 -19.35 -0.40 -12.91
CA LEU A 424 -20.30 -0.01 -13.95
C LEU A 424 -19.64 -0.24 -15.31
N VAL A 425 -20.13 -1.24 -16.04
CA VAL A 425 -19.75 -1.52 -17.43
C VAL A 425 -20.94 -1.20 -18.32
N HIS A 426 -20.77 -0.24 -19.23
CA HIS A 426 -21.84 0.20 -20.12
C HIS A 426 -22.06 -0.81 -21.24
N GLN A 427 -23.29 -0.92 -21.74
CA GLN A 427 -23.63 -1.86 -22.81
C GLN A 427 -22.72 -1.72 -24.05
N ARG A 428 -22.46 -0.48 -24.49
CA ARG A 428 -21.55 -0.22 -25.62
C ARG A 428 -20.14 -0.79 -25.42
N GLN A 429 -19.64 -0.78 -24.18
CA GLN A 429 -18.33 -1.35 -23.86
C GLN A 429 -18.39 -2.87 -23.91
N LEU A 430 -19.48 -3.48 -23.44
CA LEU A 430 -19.69 -4.92 -23.54
C LEU A 430 -19.76 -5.38 -24.99
N ASP A 431 -20.40 -4.62 -25.88
CA ASP A 431 -20.48 -4.98 -27.29
C ASP A 431 -19.08 -4.99 -27.96
N GLN A 432 -18.24 -4.00 -27.64
CA GLN A 432 -16.85 -3.96 -28.10
C GLN A 432 -16.02 -5.13 -27.53
N TRP A 433 -16.16 -5.38 -26.22
CA TRP A 433 -15.53 -6.53 -25.57
C TRP A 433 -16.04 -7.85 -26.11
N LYS A 434 -17.30 -7.95 -26.53
CA LYS A 434 -17.87 -9.15 -27.15
C LYS A 434 -17.18 -9.45 -28.46
N THR A 435 -16.97 -8.46 -29.32
CA THR A 435 -16.21 -8.64 -30.56
C THR A 435 -14.79 -9.12 -30.28
N LEU A 436 -14.07 -8.43 -29.39
CA LEU A 436 -12.68 -8.78 -29.07
C LEU A 436 -12.55 -10.15 -28.38
N PHE A 437 -13.44 -10.46 -27.42
CA PHE A 437 -13.43 -11.71 -26.68
C PHE A 437 -13.78 -12.92 -27.57
N VAL A 438 -14.77 -12.78 -28.46
CA VAL A 438 -15.14 -13.86 -29.39
C VAL A 438 -14.03 -14.10 -30.41
N ASN A 439 -13.36 -13.05 -30.88
CA ASN A 439 -12.30 -13.16 -31.87
C ASN A 439 -10.98 -13.74 -31.30
N SER A 440 -10.63 -13.37 -30.06
CA SER A 440 -9.31 -13.67 -29.48
C SER A 440 -9.33 -14.62 -28.28
N CYS A 441 -10.51 -14.96 -27.71
CA CYS A 441 -10.61 -15.84 -26.55
C CYS A 441 -11.54 -17.03 -26.81
N LEU A 442 -12.83 -16.91 -26.51
CA LEU A 442 -13.81 -18.00 -26.60
C LEU A 442 -15.04 -17.56 -27.40
N THR A 443 -15.39 -18.37 -28.39
CA THR A 443 -16.66 -18.23 -29.13
C THR A 443 -17.84 -18.77 -28.32
N GLU A 444 -19.08 -18.48 -28.74
CA GLU A 444 -20.28 -19.09 -28.15
C GLU A 444 -20.24 -20.64 -28.19
N ALA A 445 -19.69 -21.21 -29.27
CA ALA A 445 -19.48 -22.65 -29.39
C ALA A 445 -18.47 -23.17 -28.35
N ASP A 446 -17.33 -22.49 -28.19
CA ASP A 446 -16.32 -22.87 -27.19
C ASP A 446 -16.87 -22.79 -25.76
N LEU A 447 -17.64 -21.75 -25.43
CA LEU A 447 -18.31 -21.59 -24.14
C LEU A 447 -19.29 -22.74 -23.89
N THR A 448 -20.04 -23.15 -24.92
CA THR A 448 -21.01 -24.25 -24.82
C THR A 448 -20.32 -25.57 -24.52
N VAL A 449 -19.25 -25.90 -25.24
CA VAL A 449 -18.45 -27.11 -25.02
C VAL A 449 -17.81 -27.10 -23.64
N ARG A 450 -17.21 -25.98 -23.22
CA ARG A 450 -16.57 -25.86 -21.89
C ARG A 450 -17.58 -25.89 -20.75
N CYS A 451 -18.80 -25.41 -20.96
CA CYS A 451 -19.85 -25.52 -19.95
C CYS A 451 -20.23 -26.99 -19.74
N ALA A 452 -20.40 -27.77 -20.82
CA ALA A 452 -20.72 -29.20 -20.77
C ALA A 452 -19.70 -30.05 -19.98
N THR A 453 -18.44 -29.60 -19.90
CA THR A 453 -17.38 -30.30 -19.18
C THR A 453 -17.21 -29.87 -17.72
N LEU A 454 -18.00 -28.89 -17.24
CA LEU A 454 -17.94 -28.47 -15.83
C LEU A 454 -18.31 -29.62 -14.89
N PRO A 455 -17.62 -29.75 -13.74
CA PRO A 455 -18.01 -30.73 -12.73
C PRO A 455 -19.41 -30.44 -12.21
N ILE A 456 -20.13 -31.49 -11.81
CA ILE A 456 -21.41 -31.33 -11.11
C ILE A 456 -21.20 -30.68 -9.74
N THR A 457 -22.24 -30.07 -9.20
CA THR A 457 -22.27 -29.55 -7.83
C THR A 457 -22.82 -30.62 -6.90
N HIS A 458 -21.99 -31.11 -5.99
CA HIS A 458 -22.41 -32.06 -4.95
C HIS A 458 -23.35 -31.42 -3.94
N SER A 459 -24.37 -32.16 -3.51
CA SER A 459 -25.38 -31.71 -2.53
C SER A 459 -26.01 -30.36 -2.89
N LEU A 460 -26.40 -30.20 -4.16
CA LEU A 460 -26.96 -28.94 -4.66
C LEU A 460 -28.30 -28.64 -3.97
N SER A 461 -28.38 -27.48 -3.30
CA SER A 461 -29.54 -27.02 -2.53
C SER A 461 -29.76 -25.51 -2.70
N THR A 462 -30.85 -24.97 -2.14
CA THR A 462 -31.10 -23.52 -2.07
C THR A 462 -30.02 -22.74 -1.31
N SER A 463 -29.27 -23.40 -0.42
CA SER A 463 -28.15 -22.80 0.32
C SER A 463 -26.83 -22.83 -0.46
N SER A 464 -26.77 -23.49 -1.61
CA SER A 464 -25.58 -23.49 -2.45
C SER A 464 -25.31 -22.06 -2.97
N GLY A 465 -24.04 -21.66 -3.02
CA GLY A 465 -23.64 -20.29 -3.34
C GLY A 465 -23.96 -19.85 -4.77
N ASN A 466 -23.60 -18.61 -5.11
CA ASN A 466 -23.72 -18.08 -6.47
C ASN A 466 -22.57 -18.54 -7.38
N ARG A 467 -22.78 -18.58 -8.70
CA ARG A 467 -21.79 -19.01 -9.72
C ARG A 467 -21.46 -20.50 -9.65
N LEU A 468 -22.52 -21.29 -9.62
CA LEU A 468 -22.49 -22.74 -9.82
C LEU A 468 -22.67 -23.10 -11.30
N PRO A 469 -22.12 -24.24 -11.74
CA PRO A 469 -22.33 -24.80 -13.09
C PRO A 469 -23.79 -24.79 -13.56
N ILE A 470 -24.75 -25.02 -12.65
CA ILE A 470 -26.19 -24.98 -12.98
C ILE A 470 -26.65 -23.62 -13.57
N HIS A 471 -26.06 -22.50 -13.14
CA HIS A 471 -26.39 -21.19 -13.66
C HIS A 471 -25.88 -21.01 -15.09
N ALA A 472 -24.67 -21.48 -15.37
CA ALA A 472 -24.08 -21.48 -16.71
C ALA A 472 -24.86 -22.38 -17.67
N MET A 473 -25.28 -23.56 -17.20
CA MET A 473 -26.16 -24.47 -17.94
C MET A 473 -27.50 -23.81 -18.27
N ALA A 474 -28.19 -23.25 -17.27
CA ALA A 474 -29.50 -22.61 -17.45
C ALA A 474 -29.44 -21.46 -18.44
N GLU A 475 -28.35 -20.69 -18.42
CA GLU A 475 -28.14 -19.58 -19.34
C GLU A 475 -27.97 -20.05 -20.78
N LEU A 476 -27.05 -20.98 -21.03
CA LEU A 476 -26.81 -21.49 -22.39
C LEU A 476 -28.01 -22.24 -22.95
N MET A 477 -28.75 -22.95 -22.10
CA MET A 477 -30.04 -23.54 -22.46
C MET A 477 -31.08 -22.49 -22.82
N SER A 478 -31.14 -21.36 -22.08
CA SER A 478 -32.04 -20.25 -22.43
C SER A 478 -31.73 -19.64 -23.79
N ALA A 479 -30.47 -19.69 -24.22
CA ALA A 479 -30.01 -19.24 -25.53
C ALA A 479 -30.10 -20.32 -26.63
N ASN A 480 -30.62 -21.51 -26.32
CA ASN A 480 -30.61 -22.70 -27.21
C ASN A 480 -29.20 -23.07 -27.73
N ALA A 481 -28.15 -22.72 -26.99
CA ALA A 481 -26.77 -22.85 -27.46
C ALA A 481 -26.32 -24.31 -27.61
N PHE A 482 -26.74 -25.20 -26.70
CA PHE A 482 -26.47 -26.64 -26.79
C PHE A 482 -27.06 -27.27 -28.03
N THR A 483 -28.26 -26.83 -28.44
CA THR A 483 -28.91 -27.26 -29.68
C THR A 483 -28.23 -26.68 -30.91
N LYS A 484 -27.94 -25.38 -30.89
CA LYS A 484 -27.24 -24.68 -31.98
C LYS A 484 -25.87 -25.26 -32.29
N HIS A 485 -25.13 -25.69 -31.26
CA HIS A 485 -23.75 -26.17 -31.39
C HIS A 485 -23.61 -27.70 -31.26
N ASN A 486 -24.73 -28.43 -31.23
CA ASN A 486 -24.78 -29.89 -31.15
C ASN A 486 -23.94 -30.48 -29.99
N VAL A 487 -24.10 -29.91 -28.79
CA VAL A 487 -23.41 -30.35 -27.58
C VAL A 487 -24.40 -31.13 -26.70
N ASP A 488 -24.03 -32.36 -26.34
CA ASP A 488 -24.82 -33.21 -25.45
C ASP A 488 -24.51 -32.94 -23.97
N ILE A 489 -25.55 -32.69 -23.19
CA ILE A 489 -25.48 -32.46 -21.74
C ILE A 489 -26.23 -33.52 -20.93
N SER A 490 -26.76 -34.56 -21.58
CA SER A 490 -27.60 -35.59 -20.94
C SER A 490 -26.89 -36.26 -19.76
N SER A 491 -25.62 -36.65 -19.97
CA SER A 491 -24.81 -37.28 -18.93
C SER A 491 -24.52 -36.35 -17.74
N TRP A 492 -24.38 -35.05 -17.98
CA TRP A 492 -24.17 -34.06 -16.93
C TRP A 492 -25.47 -33.86 -16.13
N MET A 493 -26.60 -33.73 -16.82
CA MET A 493 -27.93 -33.57 -16.21
C MET A 493 -28.27 -34.76 -15.30
N GLU A 494 -28.07 -35.99 -15.76
CA GLU A 494 -28.29 -37.18 -14.94
C GLU A 494 -27.45 -37.16 -13.66
N LYS A 495 -26.15 -36.94 -13.79
CA LYS A 495 -25.23 -36.91 -12.65
C LYS A 495 -25.61 -35.81 -11.65
N GLN A 496 -25.99 -34.63 -12.14
CA GLN A 496 -26.39 -33.51 -11.28
C GLN A 496 -27.69 -33.79 -10.53
N LEU A 497 -28.65 -34.47 -11.17
CA LEU A 497 -29.94 -34.81 -10.55
C LEU A 497 -29.82 -35.88 -9.45
N VAL A 498 -28.78 -36.72 -9.47
CA VAL A 498 -28.49 -37.68 -8.38
C VAL A 498 -27.96 -36.97 -7.13
N GLU A 499 -27.18 -35.90 -7.31
CA GLU A 499 -26.39 -35.25 -6.25
C GLU A 499 -27.11 -34.02 -5.64
N LEU A 500 -28.44 -34.08 -5.52
CA LEU A 500 -29.26 -32.99 -4.98
C LEU A 500 -29.42 -33.09 -3.46
N ALA A 501 -29.58 -31.94 -2.80
CA ALA A 501 -29.97 -31.85 -1.40
C ALA A 501 -31.21 -30.95 -1.24
N LEU A 502 -32.05 -31.26 -0.25
CA LEU A 502 -33.22 -30.45 0.08
C LEU A 502 -32.82 -29.25 0.97
N PRO A 503 -33.40 -28.06 0.77
CA PRO A 503 -34.39 -27.71 -0.26
C PRO A 503 -33.76 -27.59 -1.66
N ILE A 504 -34.51 -27.95 -2.71
CA ILE A 504 -34.02 -27.97 -4.10
C ILE A 504 -33.67 -26.56 -4.60
N HIS A 505 -32.53 -26.42 -5.28
CA HIS A 505 -32.09 -25.16 -5.87
C HIS A 505 -33.11 -24.60 -6.91
N PRO A 506 -33.44 -23.29 -6.90
CA PRO A 506 -34.57 -22.72 -7.65
C PRO A 506 -34.45 -22.80 -9.17
N HIS A 507 -33.23 -22.86 -9.71
CA HIS A 507 -33.00 -22.99 -11.17
C HIS A 507 -33.16 -24.41 -11.70
N LEU A 508 -33.17 -25.43 -10.83
CA LEU A 508 -33.18 -26.82 -11.28
C LEU A 508 -34.48 -27.26 -11.97
N PRO A 509 -35.69 -26.90 -11.48
CA PRO A 509 -36.94 -27.28 -12.15
C PRO A 509 -37.05 -26.71 -13.57
N ASP A 510 -36.75 -25.42 -13.73
CA ASP A 510 -36.79 -24.74 -15.04
C ASP A 510 -35.77 -25.35 -16.02
N LEU A 511 -34.54 -25.61 -15.55
CA LEU A 511 -33.51 -26.27 -16.35
C LEU A 511 -33.97 -27.66 -16.84
N THR A 512 -34.56 -28.46 -15.95
CA THR A 512 -35.01 -29.82 -16.25
C THR A 512 -36.15 -29.83 -17.28
N ILE A 513 -37.11 -28.92 -17.13
CA ILE A 513 -38.23 -28.77 -18.07
C ILE A 513 -37.72 -28.36 -19.45
N ARG A 514 -36.81 -27.39 -19.51
CA ARG A 514 -36.22 -26.95 -20.78
C ARG A 514 -35.44 -28.07 -21.46
N PHE A 515 -34.71 -28.86 -20.69
CA PHE A 515 -33.95 -29.99 -21.23
C PHE A 515 -34.89 -31.05 -21.81
N ALA A 516 -35.97 -31.36 -21.12
CA ALA A 516 -37.01 -32.26 -21.63
C ALA A 516 -37.63 -31.73 -22.94
N ASN A 517 -37.92 -30.43 -23.02
CA ASN A 517 -38.46 -29.80 -24.23
C ASN A 517 -37.47 -29.86 -25.40
N GLU A 518 -36.19 -29.56 -25.18
CA GLU A 518 -35.16 -29.65 -26.22
C GLU A 518 -34.94 -31.09 -26.70
N ALA A 519 -34.93 -32.07 -25.79
CA ALA A 519 -34.81 -33.47 -26.14
C ALA A 519 -36.01 -33.97 -26.97
N ALA A 520 -37.23 -33.55 -26.57
CA ALA A 520 -38.46 -33.86 -27.31
C ALA A 520 -38.45 -33.25 -28.71
N GLN A 521 -38.00 -31.99 -28.86
CA GLN A 521 -37.87 -31.34 -30.18
C GLN A 521 -36.90 -32.08 -31.11
N LYS A 522 -35.84 -32.69 -30.57
CA LYS A 522 -34.85 -33.45 -31.36
C LYS A 522 -35.24 -34.91 -31.61
N ASN A 523 -36.35 -35.40 -31.05
CA ASN A 523 -36.70 -36.83 -31.04
C ASN A 523 -35.57 -37.73 -30.49
N VAL A 524 -34.81 -37.24 -29.51
CA VAL A 524 -33.74 -38.00 -28.85
C VAL A 524 -34.20 -38.39 -27.45
N ALA A 525 -33.81 -39.57 -26.97
CA ALA A 525 -34.01 -39.94 -25.56
C ALA A 525 -33.19 -38.98 -24.69
N GLY A 526 -33.86 -38.03 -24.02
CA GLY A 526 -33.19 -37.01 -23.21
C GLY A 526 -32.45 -37.60 -22.02
N LEU A 527 -33.19 -38.11 -21.03
CA LEU A 527 -32.62 -38.89 -19.93
C LEU A 527 -32.64 -40.37 -20.29
N SER A 528 -31.63 -41.13 -19.86
CA SER A 528 -31.56 -42.56 -20.07
C SER A 528 -32.77 -43.27 -19.45
N PRO A 529 -33.32 -44.30 -20.11
CA PRO A 529 -34.46 -45.05 -19.58
C PRO A 529 -34.18 -45.62 -18.18
N GLN A 530 -32.93 -46.03 -17.94
CA GLN A 530 -32.48 -46.54 -16.65
C GLN A 530 -32.56 -45.47 -15.55
N PHE A 531 -32.13 -44.24 -15.84
CA PHE A 531 -32.23 -43.13 -14.91
C PHE A 531 -33.68 -42.79 -14.55
N VAL A 532 -34.56 -42.70 -15.56
CA VAL A 532 -36.00 -42.41 -15.36
C VAL A 532 -36.67 -43.48 -14.52
N GLU A 533 -36.34 -44.75 -14.74
CA GLU A 533 -36.89 -45.86 -13.96
C GLU A 533 -36.44 -45.80 -12.48
N VAL A 534 -35.16 -45.49 -12.23
CA VAL A 534 -34.61 -45.35 -10.87
C VAL A 534 -35.26 -44.18 -10.12
N MET A 535 -35.39 -43.02 -10.76
CA MET A 535 -36.03 -41.83 -10.14
C MET A 535 -37.53 -42.04 -9.90
N THR A 536 -38.22 -42.74 -10.82
CA THR A 536 -39.64 -43.10 -10.65
C THR A 536 -39.84 -44.09 -9.50
N LYS A 537 -38.90 -45.02 -9.29
CA LYS A 537 -38.92 -45.90 -8.13
C LYS A 537 -38.69 -45.11 -6.84
N LEU A 538 -37.70 -44.21 -6.80
CA LEU A 538 -37.40 -43.38 -5.63
C LEU A 538 -38.53 -42.42 -5.25
N SER A 539 -39.21 -41.79 -6.22
CA SER A 539 -40.34 -40.90 -5.95
C SER A 539 -41.51 -41.64 -5.31
N ARG A 540 -41.75 -42.91 -5.69
CA ARG A 540 -42.77 -43.77 -5.05
C ARG A 540 -42.44 -44.11 -3.59
N TYR A 541 -41.18 -44.03 -3.17
CA TYR A 541 -40.76 -44.24 -1.77
C TYR A 541 -40.71 -42.94 -0.94
N LEU A 542 -40.69 -41.77 -1.59
CA LEU A 542 -40.58 -40.45 -0.94
C LEU A 542 -41.90 -39.69 -0.83
N VAL A 543 -42.97 -40.13 -1.49
CA VAL A 543 -44.33 -39.61 -1.26
C VAL A 543 -44.88 -40.30 0.00
N PRO A 544 -45.16 -39.58 1.10
CA PRO A 544 -45.87 -40.17 2.21
C PRO A 544 -47.28 -40.55 1.75
N LYS A 545 -47.70 -41.77 2.08
CA LYS A 545 -49.11 -42.18 1.96
C LYS A 545 -50.01 -41.27 2.78
#